data_AF-A0A167FYK7-F1
#
_entry.id   AF-A0A167FYK7-F1
#
_cell.length_a   1.000
_cell.length_b   1.000
_cell.length_c   1.000
_cell.angle_alpha   90.00
_cell.angle_beta   90.00
_cell.angle_gamma   90.00
#
_symmetry.space_group_name_H-M   'P 1'
#
loop_
_entity.id
_entity.type
_entity.pdbx_description
1 polymer ?
#
loop_
_entity_poly.entity_id
_entity_poly.type
_entity_poly.pdbx_seq_one_letter_code
_entity_poly.pdbx_strand_id
1 'polypeptide(L)'
;MPVSQIVIVRHATRADSVDPLWSKTSPSPYDPPLADPKGFDESLQTAASLSKQLAGQTVVIHSSPFLRCVQTAVSIANALDDPEVSIRLDSVFGEWQSTDYFTDISPPPPDGHRSIAENAWTWYYLNCMKSINERRRSILDTTWPLHKLGFGGDYGESWSAMHNRFDHGLKELVSHYDSVCSSPVTVVIVTHGAGCNSLLGLISNLPLLTKIGLASYAIAKRVTSPLQDNDFKWTIIFNSNKSPPDETARNIPQLSSSNSTSFSSISDIGEDDYTPNITRSPEDTPSEDMPTYPDHHLNWFTPSINAVPTLNSLVFDLGAARPATPLHEHTTSEEPILLSFGDGFDNTSIHTAKSSPSMTPSRS
;
A
#
# COMPACT_ATOMS: atom_id res chain seq x y z
N MET A 1 -17.61 -0.04 -18.65
CA MET A 1 -16.17 -0.31 -18.47
C MET A 1 -15.79 0.05 -17.04
N PRO A 2 -15.83 -0.91 -16.12
CA PRO A 2 -15.12 -0.74 -14.85
C PRO A 2 -13.66 -1.20 -15.01
N VAL A 3 -12.85 -0.99 -13.98
CA VAL A 3 -11.36 -1.03 -14.01
C VAL A 3 -10.75 -0.50 -15.32
N SER A 4 -10.70 0.82 -15.48
CA SER A 4 -10.06 1.47 -16.64
C SER A 4 -8.54 1.40 -16.60
N GLN A 5 -7.95 1.42 -15.42
CA GLN A 5 -6.51 1.25 -15.20
C GLN A 5 -6.24 0.37 -13.99
N ILE A 6 -5.12 -0.35 -14.04
CA ILE A 6 -4.51 -1.02 -12.90
C ILE A 6 -3.12 -0.41 -12.70
N VAL A 7 -2.85 0.05 -11.49
CA VAL A 7 -1.51 0.50 -11.07
C VAL A 7 -0.92 -0.57 -10.18
N ILE A 8 0.29 -1.04 -10.48
CA ILE A 8 1.03 -1.99 -9.63
C ILE A 8 2.16 -1.22 -8.96
N VAL A 9 2.29 -1.32 -7.65
CA VAL A 9 3.29 -0.59 -6.84
C VAL A 9 4.06 -1.57 -5.96
N ARG A 10 5.41 -1.52 -5.98
CA ARG A 10 6.25 -2.19 -4.96
C ARG A 10 6.40 -1.27 -3.75
N HIS A 11 6.28 -1.82 -2.54
CA HIS A 11 6.61 -1.09 -1.30
C HIS A 11 8.03 -0.46 -1.34
N ALA A 12 8.26 0.54 -0.49
CA ALA A 12 9.56 1.20 -0.33
C ALA A 12 10.54 0.43 0.58
N THR A 13 11.74 0.97 0.84
CA THR A 13 12.77 0.34 1.68
C THR A 13 12.23 -0.06 3.06
N ARG A 14 12.54 -1.29 3.49
CA ARG A 14 12.12 -1.89 4.77
C ARG A 14 13.10 -1.58 5.90
N ALA A 15 12.62 -1.60 7.14
CA ALA A 15 13.45 -1.41 8.33
C ALA A 15 14.55 -2.49 8.49
N ASP A 16 14.26 -3.76 8.20
CA ASP A 16 15.23 -4.85 8.25
C ASP A 16 16.31 -4.78 7.16
N SER A 17 16.07 -4.01 6.08
CA SER A 17 17.07 -3.72 5.06
C SER A 17 18.06 -2.61 5.47
N VAL A 18 17.85 -1.97 6.63
CA VAL A 18 18.73 -0.93 7.19
C VAL A 18 19.20 -1.23 8.61
N ASP A 19 18.50 -2.10 9.36
CA ASP A 19 18.90 -2.61 10.67
C ASP A 19 19.27 -4.10 10.59
N PRO A 20 20.58 -4.45 10.59
CA PRO A 20 21.06 -5.84 10.60
C PRO A 20 20.67 -6.66 11.84
N LEU A 21 20.16 -6.01 12.90
CA LEU A 21 19.71 -6.68 14.13
C LEU A 21 18.20 -6.94 14.15
N TRP A 22 17.44 -6.48 13.15
CA TRP A 22 15.97 -6.57 13.12
C TRP A 22 15.42 -7.97 13.38
N SER A 23 16.06 -9.01 12.81
CA SER A 23 15.69 -10.41 12.98
C SER A 23 15.77 -10.91 14.44
N LYS A 24 16.54 -10.22 15.29
CA LYS A 24 16.76 -10.56 16.71
C LYS A 24 16.02 -9.63 17.67
N THR A 25 15.69 -8.42 17.24
CA THR A 25 15.07 -7.38 18.09
C THR A 25 13.56 -7.26 17.89
N SER A 26 13.05 -7.60 16.71
CA SER A 26 11.62 -7.51 16.38
C SER A 26 10.85 -8.75 16.86
N PRO A 27 9.67 -8.60 17.50
CA PRO A 27 8.78 -9.72 17.80
C PRO A 27 8.07 -10.27 16.55
N SER A 28 8.08 -9.52 15.44
CA SER A 28 7.47 -9.90 14.16
C SER A 28 8.47 -9.66 13.03
N PRO A 29 9.60 -10.40 12.98
CA PRO A 29 10.70 -10.14 12.04
C PRO A 29 10.28 -10.32 10.57
N TYR A 30 9.22 -11.11 10.31
CA TYR A 30 8.62 -11.34 9.00
C TYR A 30 7.80 -10.16 8.45
N ASP A 31 7.37 -9.21 9.29
CA ASP A 31 6.60 -8.02 8.88
C ASP A 31 7.29 -6.70 9.29
N PRO A 32 8.46 -6.40 8.69
CA PRO A 32 9.12 -5.12 8.91
C PRO A 32 8.29 -3.96 8.33
N PRO A 33 8.22 -2.81 9.04
CA PRO A 33 7.72 -1.57 8.47
C PRO A 33 8.68 -1.01 7.41
N LEU A 34 8.30 0.11 6.81
CA LEU A 34 9.22 0.98 6.09
C LEU A 34 10.34 1.48 7.01
N ALA A 35 11.53 1.66 6.45
CA ALA A 35 12.65 2.30 7.13
C ALA A 35 12.36 3.78 7.39
N ASP A 36 12.69 4.28 8.58
CA ASP A 36 12.60 5.69 8.95
C ASP A 36 14.00 6.35 8.84
N PRO A 37 14.20 7.44 8.08
CA PRO A 37 13.22 8.11 7.21
C PRO A 37 13.14 7.53 5.79
N LYS A 38 14.18 6.79 5.35
CA LYS A 38 14.43 6.45 3.94
C LYS A 38 13.23 5.82 3.21
N GLY A 39 12.58 4.83 3.81
CA GLY A 39 11.44 4.13 3.22
C GLY A 39 10.19 5.01 3.14
N PHE A 40 9.97 5.88 4.13
CA PHE A 40 8.90 6.87 4.08
C PHE A 40 9.16 7.96 3.03
N ASP A 41 10.39 8.46 2.91
CA ASP A 41 10.75 9.43 1.86
C ASP A 41 10.52 8.85 0.45
N GLU A 42 10.94 7.60 0.22
CA GLU A 42 10.70 6.86 -1.03
C GLU A 42 9.19 6.65 -1.32
N SER A 43 8.38 6.34 -0.29
CA SER A 43 6.94 6.17 -0.46
C SER A 43 6.23 7.50 -0.76
N LEU A 44 6.67 8.60 -0.14
CA LEU A 44 6.14 9.95 -0.38
C LEU A 44 6.49 10.48 -1.78
N GLN A 45 7.72 10.24 -2.26
CA GLN A 45 8.12 10.56 -3.64
C GLN A 45 7.27 9.80 -4.66
N THR A 46 7.02 8.52 -4.40
CA THR A 46 6.15 7.66 -5.23
C THR A 46 4.72 8.18 -5.24
N ALA A 47 4.17 8.48 -4.08
CA ALA A 47 2.83 9.01 -3.90
C ALA A 47 2.63 10.35 -4.64
N ALA A 48 3.57 11.29 -4.52
CA ALA A 48 3.55 12.59 -5.19
C ALA A 48 3.77 12.52 -6.72
N SER A 49 4.38 11.44 -7.22
CA SER A 49 4.47 11.13 -8.64
C SER A 49 3.15 10.53 -9.15
N LEU A 50 2.60 9.56 -8.42
CA LEU A 50 1.40 8.82 -8.80
C LEU A 50 0.14 9.68 -8.73
N SER A 51 -0.01 10.56 -7.73
CA SER A 51 -1.20 11.42 -7.63
C SER A 51 -1.36 12.36 -8.82
N LYS A 52 -0.25 12.80 -9.44
CA LYS A 52 -0.27 13.58 -10.69
C LYS A 52 -0.74 12.76 -11.89
N GLN A 53 -0.41 11.46 -11.95
CA GLN A 53 -0.86 10.55 -13.00
C GLN A 53 -2.35 10.17 -12.84
N LEU A 54 -2.84 10.14 -11.59
CA LEU A 54 -4.20 9.73 -11.24
C LEU A 54 -5.17 10.89 -11.00
N ALA A 55 -4.75 12.14 -11.24
CA ALA A 55 -5.54 13.33 -10.99
C ALA A 55 -6.91 13.27 -11.72
N GLY A 56 -8.00 13.48 -10.97
CA GLY A 56 -9.37 13.45 -11.48
C GLY A 56 -9.93 12.06 -11.81
N GLN A 57 -9.22 10.97 -11.44
CA GLN A 57 -9.73 9.61 -11.57
C GLN A 57 -10.33 9.13 -10.25
N THR A 58 -11.40 8.32 -10.29
CA THR A 58 -11.87 7.59 -9.11
C THR A 58 -10.89 6.46 -8.79
N VAL A 59 -10.28 6.48 -7.61
CA VAL A 59 -9.24 5.52 -7.21
C VAL A 59 -9.68 4.66 -6.03
N VAL A 60 -9.43 3.36 -6.10
CA VAL A 60 -9.46 2.45 -4.94
C VAL A 60 -8.11 1.73 -4.81
N ILE A 61 -7.61 1.61 -3.59
CA ILE A 61 -6.31 1.01 -3.30
C ILE A 61 -6.53 -0.36 -2.66
N HIS A 62 -5.98 -1.40 -3.26
CA HIS A 62 -5.80 -2.72 -2.66
C HIS A 62 -4.35 -2.85 -2.20
N SER A 63 -4.16 -3.31 -0.96
CA SER A 63 -2.83 -3.49 -0.37
C SER A 63 -2.67 -4.92 0.12
N SER A 64 -1.47 -5.44 -0.06
CA SER A 64 -0.96 -6.53 0.78
C SER A 64 -1.12 -6.15 2.27
N PRO A 65 -1.49 -7.09 3.16
CA PRO A 65 -1.68 -6.78 4.58
C PRO A 65 -0.39 -6.42 5.32
N PHE A 66 0.78 -6.80 4.78
CA PHE A 66 2.10 -6.51 5.35
C PHE A 66 2.29 -5.00 5.59
N LEU A 67 2.80 -4.64 6.77
CA LEU A 67 2.86 -3.27 7.28
C LEU A 67 3.55 -2.30 6.31
N ARG A 68 4.68 -2.70 5.71
CA ARG A 68 5.39 -1.95 4.65
C ARG A 68 4.51 -1.57 3.45
N CYS A 69 3.59 -2.43 3.05
CA CYS A 69 2.66 -2.18 1.93
C CYS A 69 1.57 -1.22 2.38
N VAL A 70 0.97 -1.44 3.56
CA VAL A 70 -0.08 -0.57 4.10
C VAL A 70 0.44 0.85 4.35
N GLN A 71 1.65 0.99 4.87
CA GLN A 71 2.33 2.29 5.01
C GLN A 71 2.53 2.99 3.65
N THR A 72 2.97 2.26 2.63
CA THR A 72 3.09 2.79 1.26
C THR A 72 1.73 3.19 0.68
N ALA A 73 0.68 2.39 0.91
CA ALA A 73 -0.69 2.66 0.49
C ALA A 73 -1.28 3.92 1.17
N VAL A 74 -0.98 4.13 2.47
CA VAL A 74 -1.37 5.34 3.21
C VAL A 74 -0.67 6.59 2.66
N SER A 75 0.62 6.52 2.30
CA SER A 75 1.30 7.62 1.61
C SER A 75 0.61 7.98 0.30
N ILE A 76 0.21 6.98 -0.51
CA ILE A 76 -0.50 7.18 -1.79
C ILE A 76 -1.89 7.80 -1.55
N ALA A 77 -2.68 7.26 -0.63
CA ALA A 77 -4.02 7.77 -0.32
C ALA A 77 -3.99 9.24 0.14
N ASN A 78 -3.05 9.58 1.03
CA ASN A 78 -2.87 10.95 1.51
C ASN A 78 -2.42 11.92 0.40
N ALA A 79 -1.64 11.47 -0.58
CA ALA A 79 -1.19 12.32 -1.70
C ALA A 79 -2.23 12.48 -2.81
N LEU A 80 -3.26 11.63 -2.86
CA LEU A 80 -4.43 11.80 -3.71
C LEU A 80 -5.40 12.85 -3.15
N ASP A 81 -5.48 12.98 -1.82
CA ASP A 81 -6.37 13.90 -1.07
C ASP A 81 -7.86 13.84 -1.50
N ASP A 82 -8.28 12.68 -2.00
CA ASP A 82 -9.66 12.40 -2.42
C ASP A 82 -10.47 11.81 -1.23
N PRO A 83 -11.56 12.44 -0.78
CA PRO A 83 -12.37 11.93 0.33
C PRO A 83 -13.11 10.62 0.03
N GLU A 84 -13.19 10.19 -1.23
CA GLU A 84 -13.76 8.89 -1.64
C GLU A 84 -12.72 7.75 -1.64
N VAL A 85 -11.41 8.07 -1.63
CA VAL A 85 -10.36 7.05 -1.66
C VAL A 85 -10.51 6.08 -0.47
N SER A 86 -10.23 4.80 -0.73
CA SER A 86 -10.20 3.77 0.30
C SER A 86 -9.07 2.78 0.05
N ILE A 87 -8.51 2.27 1.14
CA ILE A 87 -7.52 1.21 1.21
C ILE A 87 -8.24 -0.05 1.68
N ARG A 88 -8.11 -1.12 0.91
CA ARG A 88 -8.61 -2.47 1.18
C ARG A 88 -7.40 -3.39 1.40
N LEU A 89 -7.49 -4.29 2.38
CA LEU A 89 -6.43 -5.26 2.63
C LEU A 89 -6.81 -6.61 2.03
N ASP A 90 -5.91 -7.18 1.25
CA ASP A 90 -6.14 -8.41 0.52
C ASP A 90 -4.98 -9.38 0.69
N SER A 91 -5.24 -10.45 1.44
CA SER A 91 -4.27 -11.53 1.69
C SER A 91 -3.73 -12.15 0.40
N VAL A 92 -4.53 -12.20 -0.68
CA VAL A 92 -4.12 -12.71 -2.00
C VAL A 92 -2.94 -11.96 -2.62
N PHE A 93 -2.73 -10.68 -2.27
CA PHE A 93 -1.55 -9.89 -2.69
C PHE A 93 -0.43 -9.89 -1.63
N GLY A 94 -0.48 -10.84 -0.69
CA GLY A 94 0.56 -11.19 0.28
C GLY A 94 1.90 -11.54 -0.37
N GLU A 95 2.98 -11.37 0.40
CA GLU A 95 4.35 -11.76 0.00
C GLU A 95 4.41 -13.22 -0.47
N TRP A 96 5.35 -13.54 -1.36
CA TRP A 96 5.60 -14.93 -1.76
C TRP A 96 6.14 -15.72 -0.55
N GLN A 97 5.43 -16.76 -0.12
CA GLN A 97 5.80 -17.53 1.07
C GLN A 97 6.84 -18.63 0.79
N SER A 98 7.89 -18.28 0.04
CA SER A 98 9.02 -19.18 -0.24
C SER A 98 9.80 -19.52 1.03
N THR A 99 10.35 -20.73 1.12
CA THR A 99 11.29 -21.11 2.20
C THR A 99 12.51 -20.19 2.25
N ASP A 100 12.99 -19.77 1.07
CA ASP A 100 14.19 -18.93 0.92
C ASP A 100 14.06 -17.54 1.56
N TYR A 101 12.83 -17.08 1.84
CA TYR A 101 12.58 -15.77 2.45
C TYR A 101 12.54 -15.81 3.98
N PHE A 102 12.48 -17.01 4.58
CA PHE A 102 12.37 -17.23 6.02
C PHE A 102 13.36 -18.30 6.50
N THR A 103 14.56 -18.32 5.91
CA THR A 103 15.69 -19.15 6.34
C THR A 103 16.22 -18.73 7.70
N ASP A 104 16.31 -17.41 7.93
CA ASP A 104 16.98 -16.80 9.09
C ASP A 104 16.01 -16.16 10.09
N ILE A 105 14.70 -16.26 9.82
CA ILE A 105 13.61 -15.71 10.64
C ILE A 105 12.43 -16.68 10.67
N SER A 106 11.61 -16.64 11.72
CA SER A 106 10.33 -17.37 11.71
C SER A 106 9.41 -16.83 10.61
N PRO A 107 8.73 -17.69 9.83
CA PRO A 107 7.72 -17.25 8.87
C PRO A 107 6.50 -16.63 9.58
N PRO A 108 5.61 -15.94 8.83
CA PRO A 108 4.38 -15.43 9.40
C PRO A 108 3.49 -16.54 9.97
N PRO A 109 2.59 -16.23 10.93
CA PRO A 109 1.62 -17.21 11.43
C PRO A 109 0.76 -17.82 10.31
N PRO A 110 0.46 -19.13 10.37
CA PRO A 110 -0.38 -19.81 9.37
C PRO A 110 -1.88 -19.54 9.62
N ASP A 111 -2.26 -18.25 9.63
CA ASP A 111 -3.61 -17.76 9.94
C ASP A 111 -4.31 -17.10 8.73
N GLY A 112 -3.70 -17.20 7.54
CA GLY A 112 -4.15 -16.51 6.33
C GLY A 112 -3.79 -15.03 6.26
N HIS A 113 -2.76 -14.59 7.00
CA HIS A 113 -2.32 -13.19 7.17
C HIS A 113 -3.26 -12.34 8.05
N ARG A 114 -4.01 -12.95 8.98
CA ARG A 114 -4.90 -12.24 9.92
C ARG A 114 -4.12 -11.39 10.91
N SER A 115 -3.15 -11.98 11.62
CA SER A 115 -2.28 -11.26 12.54
C SER A 115 -1.53 -10.12 11.85
N ILE A 116 -1.12 -10.32 10.57
CA ILE A 116 -0.47 -9.29 9.76
C ILE A 116 -1.44 -8.11 9.50
N ALA A 117 -2.67 -8.40 9.07
CA ALA A 117 -3.69 -7.38 8.84
C ALA A 117 -4.07 -6.64 10.14
N GLU A 118 -4.18 -7.35 11.27
CA GLU A 118 -4.46 -6.78 12.60
C GLU A 118 -3.32 -5.88 13.10
N ASN A 119 -2.05 -6.25 12.85
CA ASN A 119 -0.89 -5.40 13.13
C ASN A 119 -0.94 -4.11 12.30
N ALA A 120 -1.23 -4.21 10.99
CA ALA A 120 -1.36 -3.05 10.12
C ALA A 120 -2.54 -2.14 10.49
N TRP A 121 -3.68 -2.71 10.90
CA TRP A 121 -4.83 -1.97 11.43
C TRP A 121 -4.48 -1.24 12.72
N THR A 122 -3.82 -1.92 13.66
CA THR A 122 -3.34 -1.33 14.91
C THR A 122 -2.40 -0.17 14.66
N TRP A 123 -1.41 -0.34 13.78
CA TRP A 123 -0.50 0.74 13.38
C TRP A 123 -1.26 1.94 12.78
N TYR A 124 -2.19 1.70 11.84
CA TYR A 124 -2.98 2.75 11.20
C TYR A 124 -3.85 3.52 12.21
N TYR A 125 -4.53 2.81 13.12
CA TYR A 125 -5.36 3.43 14.15
C TYR A 125 -4.52 4.32 15.09
N LEU A 126 -3.38 3.83 15.54
CA LEU A 126 -2.51 4.55 16.47
C LEU A 126 -1.84 5.78 15.84
N ASN A 127 -1.41 5.70 14.57
CA ASN A 127 -0.60 6.75 13.93
C ASN A 127 -1.39 7.68 13.01
N CYS A 128 -2.48 7.21 12.39
CA CYS A 128 -3.22 7.99 11.40
C CYS A 128 -4.59 8.48 11.90
N MET A 129 -5.32 7.69 12.69
CA MET A 129 -6.66 8.10 13.15
C MET A 129 -6.64 9.04 14.36
N LYS A 130 -5.70 8.87 15.30
CA LYS A 130 -5.63 9.69 16.52
C LYS A 130 -5.24 11.16 16.28
N SER A 131 -4.71 11.50 15.11
CA SER A 131 -4.16 12.83 14.81
C SER A 131 -5.15 13.81 14.17
N ILE A 132 -6.43 13.42 13.98
CA ILE A 132 -7.36 14.16 13.11
C ILE A 132 -8.69 14.40 13.82
N ASN A 133 -9.21 15.64 13.72
CA ASN A 133 -10.56 16.00 14.13
C ASN A 133 -11.61 15.04 13.53
N GLU A 134 -12.70 14.80 14.27
CA GLU A 134 -13.76 13.78 14.09
C GLU A 134 -14.49 13.76 12.72
N ARG A 135 -14.07 14.56 11.74
CA ARG A 135 -14.67 14.70 10.41
C ARG A 135 -13.96 13.99 9.26
N ARG A 136 -12.75 13.43 9.44
CA ARG A 136 -12.16 12.56 8.40
C ARG A 136 -12.58 11.10 8.60
N ARG A 137 -13.29 10.56 7.60
CA ARG A 137 -13.61 9.13 7.45
C ARG A 137 -12.31 8.31 7.46
N SER A 138 -12.34 7.10 8.03
CA SER A 138 -11.22 6.15 7.89
C SER A 138 -10.94 5.91 6.40
N ILE A 139 -9.69 6.12 5.97
CA ILE A 139 -9.25 5.73 4.63
C ILE A 139 -9.08 4.22 4.52
N LEU A 140 -8.97 3.50 5.64
CA LEU A 140 -8.93 2.04 5.67
C LEU A 140 -10.35 1.48 5.75
N ASP A 141 -10.75 0.69 4.74
CA ASP A 141 -12.06 0.04 4.62
C ASP A 141 -12.08 -1.25 5.47
N THR A 142 -12.48 -1.12 6.73
CA THR A 142 -12.61 -2.25 7.66
C THR A 142 -13.81 -3.16 7.36
N THR A 143 -14.66 -2.80 6.39
CA THR A 143 -15.78 -3.65 5.96
C THR A 143 -15.39 -4.63 4.85
N TRP A 144 -14.24 -4.42 4.22
CA TRP A 144 -13.70 -5.30 3.19
C TRP A 144 -13.14 -6.60 3.79
N PRO A 145 -13.63 -7.79 3.41
CA PRO A 145 -13.10 -9.05 3.93
C PRO A 145 -11.68 -9.33 3.41
N LEU A 146 -10.73 -9.64 4.31
CA LEU A 146 -9.32 -9.89 3.99
C LEU A 146 -9.04 -10.97 2.92
N HIS A 147 -9.97 -11.91 2.74
CA HIS A 147 -9.88 -12.98 1.74
C HIS A 147 -10.88 -12.82 0.58
N LYS A 148 -11.45 -11.62 0.38
CA LYS A 148 -12.50 -11.36 -0.60
C LYS A 148 -12.09 -11.69 -2.04
N LEU A 149 -10.79 -11.57 -2.34
CA LEU A 149 -10.17 -11.87 -3.63
C LEU A 149 -9.35 -13.17 -3.61
N GLY A 150 -9.50 -14.01 -2.58
CA GLY A 150 -8.68 -15.20 -2.35
C GLY A 150 -7.79 -15.08 -1.10
N PHE A 151 -7.16 -16.19 -0.74
CA PHE A 151 -6.26 -16.31 0.42
C PHE A 151 -4.81 -15.93 0.05
N GLY A 152 -4.01 -15.63 1.07
CA GLY A 152 -2.55 -15.51 0.93
C GLY A 152 -1.87 -16.84 0.67
N GLY A 153 -0.56 -16.79 0.41
CA GLY A 153 0.26 -18.00 0.31
C GLY A 153 0.50 -18.62 1.69
N ASP A 154 0.74 -19.93 1.72
CA ASP A 154 1.20 -20.67 2.91
C ASP A 154 2.71 -20.89 2.86
N TYR A 155 3.36 -21.06 4.01
CA TYR A 155 4.81 -21.31 4.06
C TYR A 155 5.23 -22.54 3.23
N GLY A 156 6.21 -22.36 2.35
CA GLY A 156 6.60 -23.35 1.34
C GLY A 156 5.90 -23.20 -0.01
N GLU A 157 5.21 -22.08 -0.25
CA GLU A 157 4.54 -21.77 -1.52
C GLU A 157 5.52 -21.84 -2.70
N SER A 158 5.21 -22.66 -3.71
CA SER A 158 6.00 -22.71 -4.93
C SER A 158 5.80 -21.48 -5.80
N TRP A 159 6.80 -21.15 -6.64
CA TRP A 159 6.71 -20.05 -7.61
C TRP A 159 5.44 -20.11 -8.48
N SER A 160 5.08 -21.30 -8.97
CA SER A 160 3.87 -21.51 -9.77
C SER A 160 2.58 -21.36 -8.96
N ALA A 161 2.55 -21.78 -7.69
CA ALA A 161 1.41 -21.54 -6.80
C ALA A 161 1.19 -20.05 -6.54
N MET A 162 2.28 -19.31 -6.28
CA MET A 162 2.24 -17.85 -6.13
C MET A 162 1.71 -17.16 -7.40
N HIS A 163 2.20 -17.53 -8.59
CA HIS A 163 1.68 -16.99 -9.85
C HIS A 163 0.18 -17.28 -10.05
N ASN A 164 -0.27 -18.49 -9.76
CA ASN A 164 -1.69 -18.84 -9.85
C ASN A 164 -2.55 -18.07 -8.84
N ARG A 165 -2.04 -17.82 -7.63
CA ARG A 165 -2.69 -16.99 -6.59
C ARG A 165 -2.86 -15.55 -7.06
N PHE A 166 -1.80 -14.93 -7.59
CA PHE A 166 -1.85 -13.56 -8.09
C PHE A 166 -2.73 -13.42 -9.34
N ASP A 167 -2.74 -14.42 -10.24
CA ASP A 167 -3.66 -14.49 -11.39
C ASP A 167 -5.14 -14.58 -10.95
N HIS A 168 -5.45 -15.46 -10.01
CA HIS A 168 -6.78 -15.55 -9.41
C HIS A 168 -7.20 -14.23 -8.76
N GLY A 169 -6.36 -13.66 -7.89
CA GLY A 169 -6.65 -12.39 -7.22
C GLY A 169 -6.86 -11.21 -8.17
N LEU A 170 -6.10 -11.15 -9.27
CA LEU A 170 -6.28 -10.14 -10.32
C LEU A 170 -7.60 -10.31 -11.07
N LYS A 171 -8.01 -11.56 -11.37
CA LYS A 171 -9.28 -11.89 -12.02
C LYS A 171 -10.48 -11.59 -11.14
N GLU A 172 -10.44 -11.97 -9.86
CA GLU A 172 -11.51 -11.66 -8.90
C GLU A 172 -11.63 -10.15 -8.65
N LEU A 173 -10.50 -9.43 -8.56
CA LEU A 173 -10.49 -7.97 -8.42
C LEU A 173 -11.18 -7.30 -9.61
N VAL A 174 -10.79 -7.70 -10.82
CA VAL A 174 -11.36 -7.21 -12.07
C VAL A 174 -12.87 -7.53 -12.13
N SER A 175 -13.26 -8.78 -11.90
CA SER A 175 -14.65 -9.24 -11.93
C SER A 175 -15.52 -8.53 -10.88
N HIS A 176 -14.98 -8.28 -9.68
CA HIS A 176 -15.66 -7.53 -8.63
C HIS A 176 -16.02 -6.13 -9.11
N TYR A 177 -15.04 -5.31 -9.51
CA TYR A 177 -15.32 -3.95 -9.97
C TYR A 177 -16.13 -3.93 -11.26
N ASP A 178 -15.91 -4.88 -12.16
CA ASP A 178 -16.69 -5.05 -13.40
C ASP A 178 -18.18 -5.35 -13.14
N SER A 179 -18.52 -5.88 -11.97
CA SER A 179 -19.91 -6.13 -11.55
C SER A 179 -20.53 -5.03 -10.66
N VAL A 180 -19.75 -4.29 -9.86
CA VAL A 180 -20.30 -3.31 -8.89
C VAL A 180 -20.20 -1.84 -9.28
N CYS A 181 -19.32 -1.47 -10.21
CA CYS A 181 -19.11 -0.07 -10.59
C CYS A 181 -19.78 0.28 -11.92
N SER A 182 -20.59 1.34 -11.95
CA SER A 182 -21.18 1.86 -13.20
C SER A 182 -20.24 2.81 -13.96
N SER A 183 -19.29 3.44 -13.25
CA SER A 183 -18.27 4.36 -13.79
C SER A 183 -16.89 3.68 -13.89
N PRO A 184 -15.98 4.21 -14.72
CA PRO A 184 -14.58 3.81 -14.71
C PRO A 184 -13.94 4.04 -13.34
N VAL A 185 -13.16 3.07 -12.88
CA VAL A 185 -12.37 3.12 -11.65
C VAL A 185 -10.92 2.75 -11.98
N THR A 186 -9.97 3.36 -11.29
CA THR A 186 -8.56 2.98 -11.36
C THR A 186 -8.17 2.29 -10.07
N VAL A 187 -7.66 1.07 -10.19
CA VAL A 187 -7.30 0.26 -9.02
C VAL A 187 -5.80 0.25 -8.83
N VAL A 188 -5.34 0.68 -7.65
CA VAL A 188 -3.94 0.62 -7.25
C VAL A 188 -3.71 -0.65 -6.43
N ILE A 189 -2.73 -1.47 -6.77
CA ILE A 189 -2.34 -2.68 -6.06
C ILE A 189 -0.93 -2.47 -5.48
N VAL A 190 -0.84 -2.39 -4.15
CA VAL A 190 0.43 -2.25 -3.42
C VAL A 190 0.88 -3.61 -2.90
N THR A 191 2.04 -4.09 -3.37
CA THR A 191 2.54 -5.44 -3.06
C THR A 191 4.08 -5.49 -3.07
N HIS A 192 4.64 -6.68 -3.19
CA HIS A 192 6.06 -7.01 -3.03
C HIS A 192 6.73 -7.27 -4.38
N GLY A 193 8.06 -7.43 -4.40
CA GLY A 193 8.83 -7.59 -5.65
C GLY A 193 8.36 -8.78 -6.50
N ALA A 194 8.14 -9.95 -5.88
CA ALA A 194 7.63 -11.14 -6.56
C ALA A 194 6.18 -10.97 -7.05
N GLY A 195 5.31 -10.35 -6.24
CA GLY A 195 3.94 -10.03 -6.61
C GLY A 195 3.85 -9.05 -7.78
N CYS A 196 4.67 -8.00 -7.79
CA CYS A 196 4.79 -7.07 -8.91
C CYS A 196 5.26 -7.77 -10.19
N ASN A 197 6.26 -8.67 -10.09
CA ASN A 197 6.74 -9.45 -11.23
C ASN A 197 5.62 -10.31 -11.82
N SER A 198 4.89 -11.03 -10.95
CA SER A 198 3.75 -11.86 -11.34
C SER A 198 2.65 -11.06 -12.04
N LEU A 199 2.17 -9.99 -11.41
CA LEU A 199 1.10 -9.14 -11.97
C LEU A 199 1.52 -8.47 -13.29
N LEU A 200 2.77 -8.01 -13.41
CA LEU A 200 3.28 -7.42 -14.66
C LEU A 200 3.44 -8.47 -15.76
N GLY A 201 3.86 -9.68 -15.43
CA GLY A 201 3.94 -10.78 -16.38
C GLY A 201 2.57 -11.18 -16.93
N LEU A 202 1.57 -11.28 -16.04
CA LEU A 202 0.16 -11.52 -16.40
C LEU A 202 -0.41 -10.41 -17.29
N ILE A 203 -0.18 -9.14 -16.92
CA ILE A 203 -0.68 -7.96 -17.66
C ILE A 203 -0.02 -7.80 -19.04
N SER A 204 1.28 -8.07 -19.15
CA SER A 204 2.01 -7.95 -20.41
C SER A 204 1.92 -9.21 -21.29
N ASN A 205 1.48 -10.33 -20.73
CA ASN A 205 1.56 -11.67 -21.31
C ASN A 205 2.99 -12.03 -21.77
N LEU A 206 4.00 -11.58 -21.00
CA LEU A 206 5.42 -11.78 -21.24
C LEU A 206 6.12 -12.17 -19.93
N PRO A 207 7.13 -13.06 -19.95
CA PRO A 207 7.95 -13.33 -18.78
C PRO A 207 8.77 -12.08 -18.42
N LEU A 208 8.52 -11.50 -17.26
CA LEU A 208 9.26 -10.32 -16.80
C LEU A 208 10.57 -10.76 -16.15
N LEU A 209 11.68 -10.67 -16.88
CA LEU A 209 13.01 -11.09 -16.41
C LEU A 209 13.79 -9.98 -15.69
N THR A 210 13.12 -8.92 -15.24
CA THR A 210 13.75 -7.73 -14.62
C THR A 210 13.44 -7.60 -13.14
N LYS A 211 14.44 -7.13 -12.37
CA LYS A 211 14.30 -6.79 -10.96
C LYS A 211 13.38 -5.58 -10.80
N ILE A 212 12.30 -5.74 -10.05
CA ILE A 212 11.39 -4.65 -9.70
C ILE A 212 12.05 -3.76 -8.65
N GLY A 213 12.20 -2.46 -8.92
CA GLY A 213 12.75 -1.49 -7.97
C GLY A 213 11.83 -1.29 -6.77
N LEU A 214 12.41 -1.06 -5.58
CA LEU A 214 11.67 -0.54 -4.42
C LEU A 214 11.03 0.80 -4.77
N ALA A 215 9.84 1.06 -4.23
CA ALA A 215 9.07 2.28 -4.50
C ALA A 215 8.83 2.55 -6.01
N SER A 216 8.82 1.51 -6.83
CA SER A 216 8.47 1.61 -8.25
C SER A 216 6.97 1.38 -8.46
N TYR A 217 6.46 1.90 -9.58
CA TYR A 217 5.10 1.62 -10.02
C TYR A 217 5.00 1.52 -11.54
N ALA A 218 3.98 0.80 -12.00
CA ALA A 218 3.60 0.73 -13.40
C ALA A 218 2.10 0.92 -13.56
N ILE A 219 1.68 1.56 -14.65
CA ILE A 219 0.28 1.81 -14.98
C ILE A 219 -0.07 1.00 -16.22
N ALA A 220 -1.05 0.11 -16.09
CA ALA A 220 -1.66 -0.63 -17.18
C ALA A 220 -3.05 -0.05 -17.46
N LYS A 221 -3.33 0.24 -18.74
CA LYS A 221 -4.65 0.70 -19.19
C LYS A 221 -5.40 -0.44 -19.86
N ARG A 222 -6.71 -0.56 -19.59
CA ARG A 222 -7.59 -1.48 -20.30
C ARG A 222 -7.84 -0.95 -21.73
N VAL A 223 -7.64 -1.81 -22.72
CA VAL A 223 -7.89 -1.52 -24.14
C VAL A 223 -8.84 -2.57 -24.68
N THR A 224 -10.06 -2.16 -25.01
CA THR A 224 -11.08 -3.03 -25.60
C THR A 224 -10.76 -3.36 -27.06
N SER A 225 -11.04 -4.58 -27.47
CA SER A 225 -10.89 -5.03 -28.86
C SER A 225 -11.97 -4.36 -29.74
N PRO A 226 -11.64 -3.77 -30.91
CA PRO A 226 -12.64 -3.27 -31.84
C PRO A 226 -13.44 -4.37 -32.56
N LEU A 227 -13.04 -5.64 -32.40
CA LEU A 227 -13.48 -6.75 -33.25
C LEU A 227 -14.32 -7.80 -32.51
N GLN A 228 -14.36 -7.77 -31.17
CA GLN A 228 -15.14 -8.67 -30.33
C GLN A 228 -15.66 -7.92 -29.11
N ASP A 229 -16.97 -7.88 -28.93
CA ASP A 229 -17.58 -7.44 -27.67
C ASP A 229 -17.09 -8.32 -26.51
N ASN A 230 -16.82 -7.69 -25.36
CA ASN A 230 -16.20 -8.25 -24.15
C ASN A 230 -14.72 -8.66 -24.19
N ASP A 231 -14.01 -8.65 -25.33
CA ASP A 231 -12.56 -8.89 -25.32
C ASP A 231 -11.78 -7.60 -25.00
N PHE A 232 -10.86 -7.70 -24.03
CA PHE A 232 -9.97 -6.60 -23.66
C PHE A 232 -8.56 -7.09 -23.32
N LYS A 233 -7.57 -6.26 -23.63
CA LYS A 233 -6.18 -6.46 -23.21
C LYS A 233 -5.73 -5.35 -22.29
N TRP A 234 -4.79 -5.66 -21.42
CA TRP A 234 -4.03 -4.63 -20.71
C TRP A 234 -2.89 -4.13 -21.59
N THR A 235 -2.55 -2.85 -21.46
CA THR A 235 -1.35 -2.27 -22.08
C THR A 235 -0.63 -1.44 -21.03
N ILE A 236 0.63 -1.76 -20.75
CA ILE A 236 1.46 -0.95 -19.86
C ILE A 236 1.74 0.38 -20.58
N ILE A 237 1.25 1.49 -20.02
CA ILE A 237 1.41 2.85 -20.56
C ILE A 237 2.49 3.64 -19.82
N PHE A 238 2.89 3.20 -18.63
CA PHE A 238 3.94 3.81 -17.83
C PHE A 238 4.60 2.74 -16.93
N ASN A 239 5.90 2.85 -16.70
CA ASN A 239 6.63 2.02 -15.75
C ASN A 239 7.84 2.82 -15.20
N SER A 240 7.91 3.04 -13.89
CA SER A 240 9.03 3.74 -13.23
C SER A 240 10.14 2.82 -12.74
N ASN A 241 10.05 1.51 -13.03
CA ASN A 241 11.19 0.62 -12.84
C ASN A 241 12.38 1.14 -13.63
N LYS A 242 13.46 1.46 -12.91
CA LYS A 242 14.74 1.81 -13.50
C LYS A 242 15.24 0.58 -14.26
N SER A 243 15.18 0.60 -15.59
CA SER A 243 15.96 -0.33 -16.40
C SER A 243 17.43 -0.25 -15.94
N PRO A 244 18.16 -1.37 -15.80
CA PRO A 244 19.61 -1.27 -15.84
C PRO A 244 20.00 -0.59 -17.17
N PRO A 245 20.99 0.31 -17.17
CA PRO A 245 21.41 0.98 -18.39
C PRO A 245 22.20 0.01 -19.26
N ASP A 246 21.52 -0.74 -20.11
CA ASP A 246 22.21 -1.56 -21.13
C ASP A 246 21.41 -1.71 -22.43
N GLU A 247 21.96 -1.18 -23.53
CA GLU A 247 21.41 -1.26 -24.89
C GLU A 247 21.74 -2.60 -25.58
N THR A 248 22.39 -3.54 -24.90
CA THR A 248 22.95 -4.76 -25.52
C THR A 248 21.98 -5.92 -25.74
N ALA A 249 20.72 -5.82 -25.32
CA ALA A 249 19.69 -6.87 -25.51
C ALA A 249 19.17 -7.03 -26.96
N ARG A 250 20.01 -6.74 -27.97
CA ARG A 250 19.79 -7.05 -29.39
C ARG A 250 20.93 -7.91 -29.95
N ASN A 251 21.01 -9.17 -29.51
CA ASN A 251 21.52 -10.28 -30.30
C ASN A 251 21.13 -11.60 -29.63
N ILE A 252 20.20 -12.35 -30.23
CA ILE A 252 19.88 -13.73 -29.85
C ILE A 252 20.52 -14.66 -30.88
N PRO A 253 21.59 -15.41 -30.53
CA PRO A 253 21.93 -16.63 -31.24
C PRO A 253 20.95 -17.73 -30.80
N GLN A 254 20.28 -18.39 -31.74
CA GLN A 254 19.64 -19.67 -31.43
C GLN A 254 20.72 -20.71 -31.09
N LEU A 255 20.55 -21.44 -29.99
CA LEU A 255 21.17 -22.75 -29.85
C LEU A 255 20.26 -23.74 -29.11
N SER A 256 20.48 -25.01 -29.40
CA SER A 256 19.56 -26.13 -29.25
C SER A 256 19.58 -26.82 -27.87
N SER A 257 18.43 -27.37 -27.50
CA SER A 257 18.18 -28.61 -26.71
C SER A 257 19.17 -29.09 -25.65
N SER A 258 18.59 -29.48 -24.50
CA SER A 258 19.12 -30.36 -23.44
C SER A 258 20.34 -29.87 -22.63
N ASN A 259 20.09 -29.33 -21.43
CA ASN A 259 19.98 -30.17 -20.22
C ASN A 259 19.48 -29.36 -19.01
N SER A 260 19.04 -30.07 -17.97
CA SER A 260 18.53 -29.50 -16.72
C SER A 260 19.65 -29.03 -15.78
N THR A 261 19.68 -27.74 -15.45
CA THR A 261 20.36 -27.22 -14.25
C THR A 261 19.60 -26.03 -13.67
N SER A 262 19.51 -26.02 -12.34
CA SER A 262 18.86 -25.06 -11.44
C SER A 262 18.93 -23.59 -11.86
N PHE A 263 17.78 -22.90 -11.83
CA PHE A 263 17.75 -21.43 -11.72
C PHE A 263 18.05 -21.05 -10.27
N SER A 264 19.10 -20.27 -10.06
CA SER A 264 19.44 -19.67 -8.76
C SER A 264 18.38 -18.63 -8.37
N SER A 265 17.88 -18.73 -7.14
CA SER A 265 16.90 -17.79 -6.56
C SER A 265 17.38 -16.34 -6.67
N ILE A 266 16.49 -15.44 -7.14
CA ILE A 266 16.70 -14.00 -7.03
C ILE A 266 16.38 -13.59 -5.59
N SER A 267 17.35 -13.77 -4.70
CA SER A 267 17.32 -13.26 -3.33
C SER A 267 17.83 -11.81 -3.32
N ASP A 268 17.07 -10.90 -2.72
CA ASP A 268 17.53 -9.53 -2.40
C ASP A 268 18.56 -9.62 -1.25
N ILE A 269 19.83 -9.85 -1.59
CA ILE A 269 20.99 -9.76 -0.66
C ILE A 269 21.98 -8.77 -1.28
N GLY A 270 22.45 -7.81 -0.49
CA GLY A 270 23.55 -6.94 -0.88
C GLY A 270 24.88 -7.64 -0.69
N GLU A 271 25.70 -7.71 -1.73
CA GLU A 271 27.09 -8.16 -1.64
C GLU A 271 27.97 -7.02 -1.12
N ASP A 272 28.64 -7.24 0.01
CA ASP A 272 29.88 -6.56 0.38
C ASP A 272 30.98 -7.62 0.52
N ASP A 273 32.13 -7.39 -0.12
CA ASP A 273 33.26 -8.33 -0.19
C ASP A 273 33.86 -8.63 1.20
N TYR A 274 33.77 -9.89 1.66
CA TYR A 274 34.73 -10.41 2.64
C TYR A 274 34.92 -11.93 2.61
N THR A 275 36.09 -12.39 2.13
CA THR A 275 36.53 -13.78 2.27
C THR A 275 37.38 -13.96 3.53
N PRO A 276 37.09 -14.96 4.37
CA PRO A 276 38.10 -15.64 5.16
C PRO A 276 38.16 -17.15 4.86
N ASN A 277 39.36 -17.71 4.97
CA ASN A 277 39.67 -19.09 4.58
C ASN A 277 40.09 -19.90 5.83
N ILE A 278 39.70 -21.18 5.92
CA ILE A 278 40.23 -22.20 6.87
C ILE A 278 39.78 -21.99 8.35
N THR A 279 39.32 -22.94 9.19
CA THR A 279 39.42 -24.42 9.27
C THR A 279 38.16 -25.03 9.94
N ARG A 280 37.89 -26.34 9.78
CA ARG A 280 36.89 -27.12 10.57
C ARG A 280 37.53 -27.81 11.79
N SER A 281 36.76 -27.97 12.88
CA SER A 281 36.66 -29.17 13.75
C SER A 281 35.41 -29.09 14.66
N PRO A 282 34.89 -30.19 15.24
CA PRO A 282 33.46 -30.34 15.59
C PRO A 282 33.13 -30.48 17.11
N GLU A 283 31.84 -30.75 17.41
CA GLU A 283 31.22 -31.16 18.70
C GLU A 283 30.98 -29.98 19.69
N ASP A 284 29.79 -29.69 20.25
CA ASP A 284 28.82 -30.53 20.98
C ASP A 284 27.40 -29.91 21.10
N THR A 285 26.40 -30.73 21.46
CA THR A 285 25.05 -30.37 21.98
C THR A 285 24.53 -31.50 22.89
N PRO A 286 23.45 -31.36 23.70
CA PRO A 286 22.73 -30.16 24.14
C PRO A 286 22.60 -30.06 25.69
N SER A 287 21.99 -28.98 26.20
CA SER A 287 21.33 -28.99 27.51
C SER A 287 20.06 -28.13 27.52
N GLU A 288 18.99 -28.68 28.09
CA GLU A 288 17.70 -28.02 28.29
C GLU A 288 17.81 -26.93 29.38
N ASP A 289 17.10 -25.81 29.22
CA ASP A 289 16.38 -25.14 30.33
C ASP A 289 15.49 -24.00 29.81
N MET A 290 14.23 -23.98 30.26
CA MET A 290 13.22 -22.95 29.96
C MET A 290 13.04 -22.00 31.15
N PRO A 291 13.26 -20.69 31.02
CA PRO A 291 12.82 -19.71 32.01
C PRO A 291 11.46 -19.09 31.65
N THR A 292 10.61 -18.94 32.65
CA THR A 292 9.27 -18.33 32.58
C THR A 292 9.29 -16.81 32.40
N TYR A 293 8.32 -16.27 31.66
CA TYR A 293 8.05 -14.83 31.51
C TYR A 293 7.70 -14.13 32.83
N PRO A 294 8.11 -12.86 32.98
CA PRO A 294 7.36 -11.83 33.70
C PRO A 294 6.73 -10.79 32.75
N ASP A 295 5.54 -10.30 33.11
CA ASP A 295 4.85 -9.21 32.39
C ASP A 295 5.65 -7.91 32.39
N HIS A 296 5.96 -7.38 31.20
CA HIS A 296 6.48 -6.02 31.03
C HIS A 296 5.73 -5.25 29.95
N HIS A 297 4.78 -4.43 30.43
CA HIS A 297 4.15 -3.24 29.85
C HIS A 297 4.55 -2.85 28.41
N LEU A 298 3.55 -2.76 27.53
CA LEU A 298 3.64 -2.08 26.24
C LEU A 298 4.11 -0.62 26.43
N ASN A 299 5.30 -0.29 25.92
CA ASN A 299 5.74 1.07 25.61
C ASN A 299 6.99 1.01 24.71
N TRP A 300 6.79 0.89 23.40
CA TRP A 300 7.82 1.23 22.42
C TRP A 300 7.20 1.80 21.13
N PHE A 301 7.88 2.80 20.58
CA PHE A 301 7.53 3.56 19.35
C PHE A 301 6.17 4.27 19.32
N THR A 302 6.08 5.37 20.08
CA THR A 302 5.51 6.60 19.52
C THR A 302 6.56 7.28 18.64
N PRO A 303 6.32 7.53 17.34
CA PRO A 303 7.10 8.50 16.59
C PRO A 303 6.97 9.88 17.23
N SER A 304 7.97 10.75 17.02
CA SER A 304 7.83 12.17 17.38
C SER A 304 6.66 12.77 16.61
N ILE A 305 5.72 13.43 17.29
CA ILE A 305 4.45 13.96 16.74
C ILE A 305 4.68 15.08 15.68
N ASN A 306 5.92 15.47 15.42
CA ASN A 306 6.30 16.64 14.61
C ASN A 306 6.84 16.30 13.20
N ALA A 307 6.35 15.23 12.55
CA ALA A 307 6.82 14.82 11.21
C ALA A 307 5.72 14.53 10.18
N VAL A 308 4.46 14.96 10.41
CA VAL A 308 3.50 15.15 9.32
C VAL A 308 3.63 16.61 8.84
N PRO A 309 4.25 16.90 7.69
CA PRO A 309 4.26 18.25 7.15
C PRO A 309 2.82 18.64 6.78
N THR A 310 2.29 19.65 7.45
CA THR A 310 1.05 20.29 7.00
C THR A 310 1.29 20.95 5.64
N LEU A 311 0.29 20.89 4.76
CA LEU A 311 0.37 21.24 3.32
C LEU A 311 0.62 22.75 3.00
N ASN A 312 1.14 23.53 3.95
CA ASN A 312 1.27 24.99 3.86
C ASN A 312 2.70 25.52 3.62
N SER A 313 3.69 24.67 3.31
CA SER A 313 5.10 25.09 3.14
C SER A 313 5.71 24.94 1.73
N LEU A 314 4.88 24.70 0.69
CA LEU A 314 5.32 24.69 -0.71
C LEU A 314 4.79 25.89 -1.49
N VAL A 315 5.23 27.10 -1.12
CA VAL A 315 5.18 28.26 -2.03
C VAL A 315 6.35 28.13 -3.00
N PHE A 316 6.07 27.68 -4.22
CA PHE A 316 7.06 27.72 -5.31
C PHE A 316 7.28 29.16 -5.77
N ASP A 317 8.54 29.59 -5.76
CA ASP A 317 8.98 30.90 -6.21
C ASP A 317 8.89 30.99 -7.75
N LEU A 318 7.77 31.50 -8.26
CA LEU A 318 7.54 31.74 -9.68
C LEU A 318 8.15 33.08 -10.08
N GLY A 319 9.41 33.04 -10.52
CA GLY A 319 10.06 34.16 -11.18
C GLY A 319 9.32 34.59 -12.46
N ALA A 320 8.60 35.70 -12.39
CA ALA A 320 8.00 36.38 -13.53
C ALA A 320 8.30 37.89 -13.46
N ALA A 321 8.65 38.48 -14.61
CA ALA A 321 9.28 39.81 -14.68
C ALA A 321 8.35 40.98 -14.27
N ARG A 322 8.95 42.00 -13.66
CA ARG A 322 8.35 43.34 -13.51
C ARG A 322 8.99 44.33 -14.48
N PRO A 323 8.22 45.16 -15.22
CA PRO A 323 8.68 46.48 -15.66
C PRO A 323 8.60 47.49 -14.49
N ALA A 324 9.25 48.64 -14.64
CA ALA A 324 9.65 49.50 -13.52
C ALA A 324 8.75 50.71 -13.25
N THR A 325 8.73 51.15 -11.98
CA THR A 325 8.58 52.54 -11.47
C THR A 325 7.28 53.35 -11.71
N PRO A 326 6.99 54.41 -10.92
CA PRO A 326 7.34 54.65 -9.51
C PRO A 326 6.19 55.20 -8.61
N LEU A 327 6.41 55.07 -7.30
CA LEU A 327 5.99 55.92 -6.16
C LEU A 327 4.94 57.04 -6.35
N HIS A 328 3.93 57.03 -5.47
CA HIS A 328 3.44 58.24 -4.81
C HIS A 328 2.89 57.93 -3.40
N GLU A 329 3.14 58.84 -2.45
CA GLU A 329 2.65 58.79 -1.06
C GLU A 329 1.21 59.33 -0.95
N HIS A 330 0.39 58.82 0.00
CA HIS A 330 -0.30 59.63 1.03
C HIS A 330 -1.28 58.85 1.94
N THR A 331 -1.01 58.90 3.25
CA THR A 331 -1.87 59.18 4.44
C THR A 331 -3.37 58.78 4.55
N THR A 332 -3.84 58.76 5.82
CA THR A 332 -5.24 58.72 6.36
C THR A 332 -6.00 57.39 6.18
N SER A 333 -6.35 56.60 7.22
CA SER A 333 -7.14 56.80 8.47
C SER A 333 -8.66 56.69 8.29
N GLU A 334 -9.30 55.68 8.89
CA GLU A 334 -10.52 55.79 9.73
C GLU A 334 -11.02 54.40 10.25
N GLU A 335 -12.09 54.41 11.04
CA GLU A 335 -12.44 53.48 12.13
C GLU A 335 -13.43 52.32 11.77
N PRO A 336 -13.72 51.36 12.69
CA PRO A 336 -14.38 50.09 12.35
C PRO A 336 -15.92 50.14 12.33
N ILE A 337 -16.53 49.21 11.59
CA ILE A 337 -17.99 49.03 11.49
C ILE A 337 -18.49 48.09 12.59
N LEU A 338 -19.44 48.57 13.41
CA LEU A 338 -20.25 47.74 14.32
C LEU A 338 -21.21 46.84 13.53
N LEU A 339 -21.36 45.59 13.97
CA LEU A 339 -22.52 44.75 13.64
C LEU A 339 -23.47 44.71 14.83
N SER A 340 -24.70 45.20 14.63
CA SER A 340 -25.83 45.02 15.54
C SER A 340 -26.88 44.13 14.89
N PHE A 341 -27.33 43.10 15.61
CA PHE A 341 -28.58 42.41 15.33
C PHE A 341 -29.38 42.37 16.63
N GLY A 342 -30.65 42.81 16.55
CA GLY A 342 -31.54 42.95 17.69
C GLY A 342 -32.52 41.78 17.84
N ASP A 343 -33.02 41.62 19.06
CA ASP A 343 -34.04 40.64 19.45
C ASP A 343 -35.43 40.97 18.89
N GLY A 344 -36.32 39.96 18.88
CA GLY A 344 -37.74 40.14 18.59
C GLY A 344 -38.54 38.85 18.37
N PHE A 345 -38.96 38.21 19.46
CA PHE A 345 -40.37 37.84 19.82
C PHE A 345 -41.42 37.61 18.69
N ASP A 346 -42.40 36.69 18.76
CA ASP A 346 -42.97 36.01 19.94
C ASP A 346 -43.81 34.71 19.65
N ASN A 347 -44.02 33.89 20.69
CA ASN A 347 -45.20 33.04 21.05
C ASN A 347 -46.21 32.54 19.96
N THR A 348 -46.53 31.24 19.80
CA THR A 348 -47.47 30.38 20.60
C THR A 348 -47.79 29.07 19.80
N SER A 349 -48.43 27.97 20.25
CA SER A 349 -48.81 27.43 21.59
C SER A 349 -49.15 25.91 21.56
N ILE A 350 -48.76 25.19 22.61
CA ILE A 350 -49.50 24.17 23.41
C ILE A 350 -50.56 23.25 22.73
N HIS A 351 -50.35 21.92 22.75
CA HIS A 351 -51.18 20.96 23.52
C HIS A 351 -50.57 19.54 23.66
N THR A 352 -51.02 18.79 24.68
CA THR A 352 -50.41 17.56 25.23
C THR A 352 -51.40 16.38 25.39
N ALA A 353 -50.87 15.22 25.84
CA ALA A 353 -51.51 13.94 26.26
C ALA A 353 -51.61 12.85 25.16
N LYS A 354 -50.98 11.66 25.27
CA LYS A 354 -51.03 10.56 26.28
C LYS A 354 -52.28 9.67 26.20
N SER A 355 -52.12 8.41 25.76
CA SER A 355 -52.40 7.17 26.53
C SER A 355 -52.33 5.90 25.65
N SER A 356 -52.15 4.74 26.28
CA SER A 356 -51.87 3.43 25.63
C SER A 356 -53.08 2.45 25.79
N PRO A 357 -52.92 1.11 25.76
CA PRO A 357 -53.11 0.25 24.58
C PRO A 357 -54.28 -0.76 24.74
N SER A 358 -54.53 -1.61 23.74
CA SER A 358 -55.38 -2.82 23.90
C SER A 358 -54.82 -4.05 23.16
N MET A 359 -55.21 -5.24 23.61
CA MET A 359 -54.62 -6.54 23.24
C MET A 359 -55.62 -7.47 22.54
N THR A 360 -55.17 -8.18 21.48
CA THR A 360 -55.51 -9.60 21.13
C THR A 360 -56.98 -9.96 20.77
N PRO A 361 -57.34 -11.21 20.34
CA PRO A 361 -56.53 -12.36 19.86
C PRO A 361 -57.03 -13.11 18.57
N SER A 362 -56.07 -13.74 17.86
CA SER A 362 -56.10 -15.13 17.33
C SER A 362 -56.97 -15.61 16.13
N ARG A 363 -56.44 -16.68 15.50
CA ARG A 363 -56.97 -17.57 14.43
C ARG A 363 -57.07 -16.91 13.03
N SER A 364 -56.80 -17.65 11.94
CA SER A 364 -56.65 -19.12 11.76
C SER A 364 -55.24 -19.56 11.37
#